data_AF-I4Z2F7-F1
#
_entry.id   AF-I4Z2F7-F1
#
_cell.length_a   1.000
_cell.length_b   1.000
_cell.length_c   1.000
_cell.angle_alpha   90.00
_cell.angle_beta   90.00
_cell.angle_gamma   90.00
#
_symmetry.space_group_name_H-M   'P 1'
#
loop_
_entity.id
_entity.type
_entity.pdbx_description
1 polymer ?
#
loop_
_entity_poly.entity_id
_entity_poly.type
_entity_poly.pdbx_seq_one_letter_code
_entity_poly.pdbx_strand_id
1 'polypeptide(L)'
;MTPNSTTGSLIDGAEVVSSLVDMIAGAKTKLIQVSAIQSGRVDDTGSSLFADIPLDTSEGKAALLAKLAEGSGLLANIHTVDGQFDPTSNITREDLAVLLARILKLEMFKPTGTPSFSDVAPGVSDWTVNYVKQAVEAGLVNAVSSVELTGVASRDTILNGLPTYNNLMVLDASSDGVHRRVEINNVGFIALKGVADIYGGNGAQFIVADGASQRIVMGADDDTMHGGGGDDYVGSLGGNDELHGDEGNDTISGGIGNDTLDGGTGIDIMYGGEGDDTYIVDTASDQVIEYRGEGIDTLRSSVSYMLENANVENLVLTGNGAYGYGNGVANRMTASDAGSVLYGWGGNDTLWGGASRDRLYGGSGDDRLYGNGGNDRLYGGTGKDRLEGGTGRDYLAGDSGNDILKGGDGHDTINGGSGNDVIYGGTGKDILTGGTGRDTFVFDTKLGKGEIDTIRDFNPWEDTIRLENAVFTNIGPKGHLAWNAFHYGTHAADADDRIIYDWFSGALYYDEDGAGGAAQVQFARIDKHVFLTVNDFVII
;
A
#
# COMPACT_ATOMS: atom_id res chain seq x y z
N MET A 1 50.84 -43.79 2.52
CA MET A 1 51.19 -42.91 1.39
C MET A 1 51.03 -43.74 0.12
N THR A 2 49.94 -43.52 -0.60
CA THR A 2 49.70 -44.03 -1.96
C THR A 2 49.25 -42.82 -2.80
N PRO A 3 49.74 -42.65 -4.05
CA PRO A 3 49.49 -41.43 -4.82
C PRO A 3 48.09 -41.41 -5.43
N ASN A 4 47.63 -40.18 -5.62
CA ASN A 4 46.40 -39.73 -6.26
C ASN A 4 46.27 -40.29 -7.70
N SER A 5 45.14 -40.94 -8.02
CA SER A 5 44.74 -41.25 -9.39
C SER A 5 43.23 -41.02 -9.57
N THR A 6 42.84 -39.76 -9.75
CA THR A 6 41.58 -39.39 -10.40
C THR A 6 41.91 -38.93 -11.82
N THR A 7 42.21 -39.91 -12.68
CA THR A 7 42.07 -39.76 -14.13
C THR A 7 40.61 -39.43 -14.41
N GLY A 8 40.35 -38.27 -15.01
CA GLY A 8 39.05 -37.96 -15.59
C GLY A 8 38.62 -39.08 -16.51
N SER A 9 37.40 -39.57 -16.31
CA SER A 9 36.78 -40.57 -17.19
C SER A 9 36.73 -39.99 -18.60
N LEU A 10 37.59 -40.50 -19.48
CA LEU A 10 37.42 -40.40 -20.92
C LEU A 10 36.02 -40.95 -21.23
N ILE A 11 35.17 -40.12 -21.84
CA ILE A 11 33.90 -40.57 -22.40
C ILE A 11 34.25 -41.29 -23.71
N ASP A 12 33.61 -42.42 -23.99
CA ASP A 12 33.78 -43.13 -25.25
C ASP A 12 33.40 -42.20 -26.41
N GLY A 13 34.41 -41.74 -27.16
CA GLY A 13 34.26 -40.74 -28.22
C GLY A 13 33.34 -41.20 -29.35
N ALA A 14 33.10 -42.50 -29.51
CA ALA A 14 32.23 -43.02 -30.55
C ALA A 14 30.74 -42.73 -30.29
N GLU A 15 30.29 -42.77 -29.03
CA GLU A 15 28.88 -42.61 -28.65
C GLU A 15 28.44 -41.13 -28.67
N VAL A 16 29.36 -40.24 -28.27
CA VAL A 16 29.17 -38.78 -28.29
C VAL A 16 29.14 -38.24 -29.72
N VAL A 17 30.02 -38.75 -30.59
CA VAL A 17 30.08 -38.34 -32.00
C VAL A 17 28.86 -38.84 -32.78
N SER A 18 28.34 -40.05 -32.49
CA SER A 18 27.09 -40.52 -33.09
C SER A 18 25.91 -39.60 -32.73
N SER A 19 25.79 -39.21 -31.45
CA SER A 19 24.73 -38.30 -30.99
C SER A 19 24.84 -36.89 -31.61
N LEU A 20 26.06 -36.38 -31.78
CA LEU A 20 26.31 -35.08 -32.42
C LEU A 20 25.97 -35.10 -33.92
N VAL A 21 26.31 -36.17 -34.61
CA VAL A 21 25.97 -36.37 -36.02
C VAL A 21 24.47 -36.49 -36.22
N ASP A 22 23.75 -37.17 -35.32
CA ASP A 22 22.29 -37.30 -35.38
C ASP A 22 21.59 -35.97 -35.07
N MET A 23 22.13 -35.17 -34.13
CA MET A 23 21.68 -33.78 -33.90
C MET A 23 21.84 -32.90 -35.15
N ILE A 24 23.01 -32.98 -35.81
CA ILE A 24 23.29 -32.17 -37.00
C ILE A 24 22.43 -32.62 -38.21
N ALA A 25 22.15 -33.92 -38.34
CA ALA A 25 21.22 -34.44 -39.34
C ALA A 25 19.77 -33.95 -39.07
N GLY A 26 19.35 -33.88 -37.81
CA GLY A 26 18.06 -33.31 -37.39
C GLY A 26 17.93 -31.81 -37.72
N ALA A 27 18.97 -31.02 -37.43
CA ALA A 27 19.01 -29.58 -37.71
C ALA A 27 18.93 -29.27 -39.22
N LYS A 28 19.65 -30.03 -40.06
CA LYS A 28 19.59 -29.88 -41.53
C LYS A 28 18.21 -30.24 -42.10
N THR A 29 17.54 -31.25 -41.53
CA THR A 29 16.19 -31.66 -41.95
C THR A 29 15.16 -30.56 -41.63
N LYS A 30 15.27 -29.93 -40.46
CA LYS A 30 14.45 -28.76 -40.07
C LYS A 30 14.73 -27.54 -40.95
N LEU A 31 15.99 -27.23 -41.28
CA LEU A 31 16.38 -26.15 -42.21
C LEU A 31 15.83 -26.35 -43.64
N ILE A 32 15.83 -27.59 -44.14
CA ILE A 32 15.26 -27.95 -45.45
C ILE A 32 13.72 -27.81 -45.44
N GLN A 33 13.04 -28.25 -44.36
CA GLN A 33 11.58 -28.09 -44.23
C GLN A 33 11.13 -26.63 -44.12
N VAL A 34 11.90 -25.78 -43.43
CA VAL A 34 11.62 -24.34 -43.33
C VAL A 34 11.76 -23.64 -44.69
N SER A 35 12.75 -24.03 -45.51
CA SER A 35 12.89 -23.51 -46.88
C SER A 35 11.75 -23.95 -47.83
N ALA A 36 11.15 -25.12 -47.60
CA ALA A 36 10.06 -25.65 -48.42
C ALA A 36 8.68 -25.04 -48.09
N ILE A 37 8.52 -24.44 -46.91
CA ILE A 37 7.24 -23.88 -46.44
C ILE A 37 7.09 -22.39 -46.79
N GLN A 38 8.17 -21.66 -47.12
CA GLN A 38 8.12 -20.19 -47.25
C GLN A 38 8.20 -19.55 -48.64
N SER A 39 8.47 -20.27 -49.74
CA SER A 39 8.27 -19.68 -51.07
C SER A 39 8.18 -20.75 -52.15
N GLY A 40 7.14 -20.71 -52.97
CA GLY A 40 7.06 -21.50 -54.21
C GLY A 40 8.07 -21.10 -55.29
N ARG A 41 9.31 -20.77 -54.91
CA ARG A 41 10.46 -20.46 -55.78
C ARG A 41 11.74 -20.54 -54.96
N VAL A 42 12.65 -21.42 -55.37
CA VAL A 42 14.01 -21.55 -54.82
C VAL A 42 14.85 -20.35 -55.29
N ASP A 43 15.18 -19.43 -54.40
CA ASP A 43 16.27 -18.46 -54.58
C ASP A 43 17.45 -18.80 -53.67
N ASP A 44 18.47 -19.36 -54.32
CA ASP A 44 19.58 -20.12 -53.79
C ASP A 44 20.77 -19.22 -53.37
N THR A 45 20.57 -18.32 -52.40
CA THR A 45 21.66 -17.39 -52.00
C THR A 45 22.04 -17.38 -50.52
N GLY A 46 21.41 -18.22 -49.69
CA GLY A 46 21.77 -18.37 -48.26
C GLY A 46 22.37 -19.73 -47.85
N SER A 47 22.38 -20.75 -48.72
CA SER A 47 22.61 -22.15 -48.32
C SER A 47 23.88 -22.81 -48.90
N SER A 48 24.93 -22.04 -49.24
CA SER A 48 26.07 -22.61 -49.98
C SER A 48 27.18 -23.23 -49.12
N LEU A 49 27.11 -23.20 -47.78
CA LEU A 49 28.24 -23.70 -46.97
C LEU A 49 28.27 -25.24 -46.84
N PHE A 50 27.12 -25.92 -46.95
CA PHE A 50 26.98 -27.36 -46.61
C PHE A 50 26.16 -28.19 -47.61
N ALA A 51 25.74 -27.59 -48.74
CA ALA A 51 24.86 -28.21 -49.72
C ALA A 51 25.46 -29.48 -50.36
N ASP A 52 26.78 -29.51 -50.58
CA ASP A 52 27.45 -30.57 -51.33
C ASP A 52 28.10 -31.67 -50.46
N ILE A 53 27.80 -31.75 -49.15
CA ILE A 53 28.39 -32.76 -48.25
C ILE A 53 27.42 -33.94 -48.05
N PRO A 54 27.77 -35.17 -48.50
CA PRO A 54 26.91 -36.36 -48.40
C PRO A 54 26.94 -37.00 -47.00
N LEU A 55 25.97 -36.63 -46.14
CA LEU A 55 25.93 -37.00 -44.72
C LEU A 55 25.46 -38.42 -44.41
N ASP A 56 25.01 -39.15 -45.42
CA ASP A 56 24.70 -40.57 -45.37
C ASP A 56 25.95 -41.46 -45.37
N THR A 57 27.11 -40.86 -45.69
CA THR A 57 28.41 -41.53 -45.68
C THR A 57 29.28 -41.09 -44.51
N SER A 58 30.10 -42.01 -44.00
CA SER A 58 31.10 -41.73 -42.95
C SER A 58 32.07 -40.61 -43.36
N GLU A 59 32.43 -40.56 -44.65
CA GLU A 59 33.33 -39.55 -45.24
C GLU A 59 32.69 -38.15 -45.27
N GLY A 60 31.40 -38.03 -45.59
CA GLY A 60 30.72 -36.74 -45.54
C GLY A 60 30.43 -36.25 -44.11
N LYS A 61 30.21 -37.15 -43.16
CA LYS A 61 30.14 -36.81 -41.74
C LYS A 61 31.46 -36.23 -41.22
N ALA A 62 32.60 -36.81 -41.62
CA ALA A 62 33.93 -36.29 -41.29
C ALA A 62 34.23 -34.93 -41.95
N ALA A 63 33.82 -34.73 -43.20
CA ALA A 63 33.98 -33.47 -43.92
C ALA A 63 33.16 -32.31 -43.30
N LEU A 64 31.98 -32.60 -42.77
CA LEU A 64 31.15 -31.61 -42.06
C LEU A 64 31.81 -31.15 -40.76
N LEU A 65 32.36 -32.08 -39.98
CA LEU A 65 33.06 -31.79 -38.73
C LEU A 65 34.32 -30.93 -38.97
N ALA A 66 35.09 -31.23 -40.02
CA ALA A 66 36.28 -30.47 -40.40
C ALA A 66 35.95 -29.01 -40.76
N LYS A 67 34.84 -28.79 -41.48
CA LYS A 67 34.34 -27.44 -41.82
C LYS A 67 33.82 -26.67 -40.61
N LEU A 68 33.20 -27.32 -39.64
CA LEU A 68 32.75 -26.69 -38.39
C LEU A 68 33.95 -26.29 -37.48
N ALA A 69 35.05 -27.04 -37.57
CA ALA A 69 36.30 -26.79 -36.87
C ALA A 69 37.21 -25.74 -37.56
N GLU A 70 36.89 -25.29 -38.79
CA GLU A 70 37.66 -24.23 -39.45
C GLU A 70 37.59 -22.91 -38.68
N GLY A 71 38.75 -22.34 -38.37
CA GLY A 71 38.88 -21.07 -37.66
C GLY A 71 38.54 -21.10 -36.16
N SER A 72 38.36 -22.28 -35.55
CA SER A 72 38.14 -22.42 -34.10
C SER A 72 39.38 -22.88 -33.32
N GLY A 73 40.48 -23.18 -34.00
CA GLY A 73 41.70 -23.77 -33.39
C GLY A 73 41.58 -25.26 -33.04
N LEU A 74 40.38 -25.85 -33.15
CA LEU A 74 40.10 -27.26 -32.85
C LEU A 74 40.65 -28.26 -33.88
N LEU A 75 41.02 -27.79 -35.09
CA LEU A 75 41.56 -28.63 -36.17
C LEU A 75 42.81 -29.44 -35.76
N ALA A 76 43.56 -28.99 -34.76
CA ALA A 76 44.75 -29.68 -34.27
C ALA A 76 44.44 -30.92 -33.40
N ASN A 77 43.23 -31.02 -32.85
CA ASN A 77 42.82 -32.06 -31.90
C ASN A 77 41.89 -33.11 -32.52
N ILE A 78 41.53 -32.96 -33.80
CA ILE A 78 40.64 -33.85 -34.55
C ILE A 78 41.49 -34.60 -35.59
N HIS A 79 41.64 -35.92 -35.40
CA HIS A 79 42.34 -36.79 -36.34
C HIS A 79 41.35 -37.68 -37.10
N THR A 80 41.60 -37.89 -38.40
CA THR A 80 40.87 -38.85 -39.23
C THR A 80 41.85 -39.87 -39.83
N VAL A 81 41.47 -41.14 -39.84
CA VAL A 81 42.20 -42.24 -40.51
C VAL A 81 41.21 -42.94 -41.44
N ASP A 82 41.56 -43.04 -42.72
CA ASP A 82 40.75 -43.67 -43.77
C ASP A 82 39.27 -43.19 -43.81
N GLY A 83 39.07 -41.87 -43.67
CA GLY A 83 37.74 -41.27 -43.74
C GLY A 83 36.85 -41.50 -42.52
N GLN A 84 37.37 -42.15 -41.46
CA GLN A 84 36.71 -42.28 -40.17
C GLN A 84 37.43 -41.48 -39.08
N PHE A 85 36.65 -41.02 -38.10
CA PHE A 85 37.16 -40.30 -36.94
C PHE A 85 38.05 -41.22 -36.10
N ASP A 86 39.26 -40.78 -35.77
CA ASP A 86 40.15 -41.55 -34.90
C ASP A 86 39.68 -41.39 -33.44
N PRO A 87 39.23 -42.47 -32.77
CA PRO A 87 38.77 -42.42 -31.39
C PRO A 87 39.87 -42.05 -30.39
N THR A 88 41.14 -41.95 -30.81
CA THR A 88 42.24 -41.43 -29.99
C THR A 88 42.40 -39.90 -30.03
N SER A 89 41.52 -39.19 -30.75
CA SER A 89 41.45 -37.72 -30.78
C SER A 89 41.15 -37.16 -29.37
N ASN A 90 42.04 -36.30 -28.86
CA ASN A 90 41.90 -35.67 -27.54
C ASN A 90 40.90 -34.50 -27.60
N ILE A 91 39.60 -34.80 -27.66
CA ILE A 91 38.54 -33.80 -27.56
C ILE A 91 38.13 -33.64 -26.09
N THR A 92 38.32 -32.43 -25.54
CA THR A 92 37.89 -32.11 -24.18
C THR A 92 36.40 -31.72 -24.12
N ARG A 93 35.81 -31.65 -22.92
CA ARG A 93 34.43 -31.18 -22.75
C ARG A 93 34.23 -29.72 -23.19
N GLU A 94 35.25 -28.88 -23.03
CA GLU A 94 35.25 -27.49 -23.51
C GLU A 94 35.31 -27.41 -25.03
N ASP A 95 36.09 -28.28 -25.68
CA ASP A 95 36.11 -28.42 -27.14
C ASP A 95 34.72 -28.79 -27.70
N LEU A 96 34.02 -29.69 -27.02
CA LEU A 96 32.65 -30.10 -27.35
C LEU A 96 31.65 -28.94 -27.21
N ALA A 97 31.78 -28.14 -26.16
CA ALA A 97 30.92 -26.98 -25.90
C ALA A 97 31.10 -25.88 -26.97
N VAL A 98 32.33 -25.64 -27.42
CA VAL A 98 32.62 -24.69 -28.51
C VAL A 98 32.01 -25.17 -29.84
N LEU A 99 32.09 -26.47 -30.11
CA LEU A 99 31.50 -27.08 -31.31
C LEU A 99 29.97 -26.96 -31.28
N LEU A 100 29.35 -27.27 -30.13
CA LEU A 100 27.91 -27.18 -29.92
C LEU A 100 27.41 -25.73 -30.05
N ALA A 101 28.12 -24.77 -29.47
CA ALA A 101 27.79 -23.35 -29.55
C ALA A 101 27.83 -22.81 -31.00
N ARG A 102 28.76 -23.29 -31.83
CA ARG A 102 28.81 -22.95 -33.27
C ARG A 102 27.69 -23.61 -34.07
N ILE A 103 27.33 -24.85 -33.76
CA ILE A 103 26.21 -25.57 -34.38
C ILE A 103 24.88 -24.86 -34.06
N LEU A 104 24.68 -24.44 -32.80
CA LEU A 104 23.49 -23.71 -32.38
C LEU A 104 23.42 -22.29 -32.97
N LYS A 105 24.57 -21.65 -33.23
CA LYS A 105 24.62 -20.36 -33.96
C LYS A 105 24.03 -20.43 -35.37
N LEU A 106 24.01 -21.61 -35.99
CA LEU A 106 23.35 -21.87 -37.28
C LEU A 106 21.83 -22.05 -37.14
N GLU A 107 21.33 -22.47 -35.96
CA GLU A 107 19.89 -22.56 -35.67
C GLU A 107 19.26 -21.21 -35.29
N MET A 108 20.06 -20.26 -34.80
CA MET A 108 19.60 -18.95 -34.30
C MET A 108 19.31 -17.89 -35.39
N PHE A 109 19.45 -18.21 -36.68
CA PHE A 109 19.03 -17.31 -37.77
C PHE A 109 17.50 -17.34 -37.97
N LYS A 110 16.74 -16.85 -36.98
CA LYS A 110 15.37 -16.36 -37.20
C LYS A 110 15.40 -14.84 -37.35
N PRO A 111 14.82 -14.25 -38.41
CA PRO A 111 14.55 -12.82 -38.43
C PRO A 111 13.45 -12.50 -37.41
N THR A 112 13.77 -11.65 -36.43
CA THR A 112 12.83 -10.80 -35.66
C THR A 112 11.64 -11.46 -34.92
N GLY A 113 11.73 -12.72 -34.50
CA GLY A 113 10.70 -13.37 -33.68
C GLY A 113 11.25 -13.83 -32.33
N THR A 114 10.50 -13.59 -31.27
CA THR A 114 10.77 -14.05 -29.89
C THR A 114 11.08 -15.55 -29.88
N PRO A 115 12.22 -15.99 -29.32
CA PRO A 115 12.55 -17.41 -29.27
C PRO A 115 11.64 -18.13 -28.27
N SER A 116 10.94 -19.18 -28.72
CA SER A 116 10.19 -20.13 -27.88
C SER A 116 10.93 -21.47 -27.89
N PHE A 117 11.23 -22.01 -26.71
CA PHE A 117 11.99 -23.25 -26.52
C PHE A 117 11.05 -24.40 -26.13
N SER A 118 10.35 -24.99 -27.11
CA SER A 118 9.33 -26.03 -26.88
C SER A 118 9.83 -27.48 -26.88
N ASP A 119 11.11 -27.75 -27.16
CA ASP A 119 11.59 -29.10 -27.51
C ASP A 119 12.77 -29.61 -26.65
N VAL A 120 12.77 -29.35 -25.33
CA VAL A 120 13.81 -29.91 -24.43
C VAL A 120 13.26 -31.10 -23.64
N ALA A 121 13.91 -32.26 -23.79
CA ALA A 121 13.49 -33.51 -23.15
C ALA A 121 13.49 -33.44 -21.60
N PRO A 122 12.63 -34.21 -20.91
CA PRO A 122 12.51 -34.18 -19.46
C PRO A 122 13.82 -34.64 -18.80
N GLY A 123 14.48 -33.75 -18.04
CA GLY A 123 15.74 -34.05 -17.34
C GLY A 123 16.88 -33.03 -17.53
N VAL A 124 16.63 -31.90 -18.18
CA VAL A 124 17.67 -30.92 -18.61
C VAL A 124 17.46 -29.51 -18.01
N SER A 125 16.62 -29.37 -16.97
CA SER A 125 16.24 -28.06 -16.40
C SER A 125 17.45 -27.23 -15.93
N ASP A 126 18.48 -27.87 -15.36
CA ASP A 126 19.70 -27.17 -14.93
C ASP A 126 20.56 -26.62 -16.08
N TRP A 127 20.49 -27.23 -17.27
CA TRP A 127 21.36 -26.84 -18.38
C TRP A 127 20.79 -25.66 -19.17
N THR A 128 19.48 -25.61 -19.38
CA THR A 128 18.82 -24.50 -20.12
C THR A 128 18.92 -23.17 -19.36
N VAL A 129 18.74 -23.18 -18.03
CA VAL A 129 18.89 -21.99 -17.18
C VAL A 129 20.35 -21.51 -17.16
N ASN A 130 21.30 -22.44 -17.03
CA ASN A 130 22.74 -22.12 -17.11
C ASN A 130 23.16 -21.61 -18.50
N TYR A 131 22.53 -22.09 -19.57
CA TYR A 131 22.78 -21.63 -20.94
C TYR A 131 22.32 -20.18 -21.17
N VAL A 132 21.12 -19.82 -20.70
CA VAL A 132 20.62 -18.43 -20.76
C VAL A 132 21.51 -17.50 -19.93
N LYS A 133 21.89 -17.93 -18.73
CA LYS A 133 22.82 -17.19 -17.84
C LYS A 133 24.18 -16.95 -18.52
N GLN A 134 24.80 -17.99 -19.06
CA GLN A 134 26.09 -17.87 -19.76
C GLN A 134 26.00 -17.03 -21.04
N ALA A 135 24.88 -17.09 -21.77
CA ALA A 135 24.68 -16.28 -22.98
C ALA A 135 24.55 -14.79 -22.66
N VAL A 136 23.88 -14.44 -21.55
CA VAL A 136 23.76 -13.03 -21.11
C VAL A 136 25.07 -12.53 -20.47
N GLU A 137 25.71 -13.31 -19.60
CA GLU A 137 27.00 -12.96 -18.98
C GLU A 137 28.12 -12.79 -20.02
N ALA A 138 28.05 -13.53 -21.13
CA ALA A 138 28.99 -13.39 -22.26
C ALA A 138 28.70 -12.20 -23.18
N GLY A 139 27.67 -11.39 -22.92
CA GLY A 139 27.30 -10.23 -23.75
C GLY A 139 26.82 -10.60 -25.16
N LEU A 140 26.36 -11.84 -25.35
CA LEU A 140 25.92 -12.36 -26.66
C LEU A 140 24.47 -11.99 -27.01
N VAL A 141 23.71 -11.50 -26.03
CA VAL A 141 22.31 -11.07 -26.21
C VAL A 141 22.13 -9.68 -25.60
N ASN A 142 22.02 -8.66 -26.45
CA ASN A 142 21.67 -7.32 -26.01
C ASN A 142 20.15 -7.27 -25.74
N ALA A 143 19.76 -7.02 -24.49
CA ALA A 143 18.40 -6.72 -24.04
C ALA A 143 17.30 -7.66 -24.58
N VAL A 144 17.10 -8.80 -23.91
CA VAL A 144 15.95 -9.68 -24.15
C VAL A 144 14.79 -9.18 -23.28
N SER A 145 13.79 -8.50 -23.85
CA SER A 145 12.66 -7.94 -23.07
C SER A 145 11.88 -8.98 -22.26
N SER A 146 11.85 -10.24 -22.72
CA SER A 146 11.28 -11.35 -21.97
C SER A 146 11.85 -12.72 -22.36
N VAL A 147 11.98 -13.63 -21.39
CA VAL A 147 12.40 -15.02 -21.58
C VAL A 147 11.28 -15.94 -21.11
N GLU A 148 10.72 -16.73 -22.02
CA GLU A 148 9.66 -17.71 -21.70
C GLU A 148 10.27 -19.12 -21.62
N LEU A 149 10.13 -19.76 -20.46
CA LEU A 149 10.50 -21.15 -20.22
C LEU A 149 9.22 -21.99 -20.12
N THR A 150 9.01 -22.89 -21.09
CA THR A 150 7.87 -23.82 -21.10
C THR A 150 8.34 -25.25 -20.83
N GLY A 151 7.50 -26.05 -20.17
CA GLY A 151 7.74 -27.50 -20.02
C GLY A 151 8.80 -27.91 -19.00
N VAL A 152 9.03 -27.10 -17.96
CA VAL A 152 9.98 -27.42 -16.89
C VAL A 152 9.44 -28.55 -16.01
N ALA A 153 10.01 -29.75 -16.16
CA ALA A 153 9.41 -31.00 -15.66
C ALA A 153 9.91 -31.50 -14.28
N SER A 154 10.80 -30.79 -13.58
CA SER A 154 11.33 -31.24 -12.28
C SER A 154 10.43 -30.80 -11.11
N ARG A 155 10.34 -31.63 -10.06
CA ARG A 155 9.55 -31.36 -8.83
C ARG A 155 9.98 -30.07 -8.13
N ASP A 156 11.28 -29.78 -8.19
CA ASP A 156 11.91 -28.58 -7.67
C ASP A 156 12.65 -27.91 -8.85
N THR A 157 12.34 -26.65 -9.13
CA THR A 157 13.07 -25.84 -10.13
C THR A 157 13.73 -24.69 -9.39
N ILE A 158 15.07 -24.58 -9.48
CA ILE A 158 15.83 -23.53 -8.81
C ILE A 158 16.32 -22.51 -9.85
N LEU A 159 15.91 -21.26 -9.70
CA LEU A 159 16.31 -20.12 -10.54
C LEU A 159 17.28 -19.23 -9.76
N ASN A 160 18.59 -19.27 -10.08
CA ASN A 160 19.63 -18.56 -9.33
C ASN A 160 20.48 -17.61 -10.17
N GLY A 161 20.51 -16.32 -9.78
CA GLY A 161 21.46 -15.32 -10.28
C GLY A 161 21.25 -15.01 -11.75
N LEU A 162 20.00 -14.77 -12.13
CA LEU A 162 19.66 -14.28 -13.46
C LEU A 162 19.90 -12.75 -13.50
N PRO A 163 20.23 -12.17 -14.66
CA PRO A 163 20.53 -10.75 -14.77
C PRO A 163 19.37 -9.87 -14.28
N THR A 164 19.65 -8.92 -13.40
CA THR A 164 18.68 -7.99 -12.76
C THR A 164 18.16 -6.88 -13.69
N TYR A 165 18.36 -6.99 -15.00
CA TYR A 165 17.96 -5.95 -15.95
C TYR A 165 16.55 -6.26 -16.47
N ASN A 166 15.56 -5.40 -16.18
CA ASN A 166 14.24 -5.14 -16.84
C ASN A 166 13.56 -6.22 -17.72
N ASN A 167 13.90 -7.48 -17.57
CA ASN A 167 13.55 -8.55 -18.48
C ASN A 167 12.52 -9.45 -17.77
N LEU A 168 11.31 -9.51 -18.32
CA LEU A 168 10.22 -10.35 -17.83
C LEU A 168 10.56 -11.82 -18.05
N MET A 169 10.76 -12.60 -17.00
CA MET A 169 10.87 -14.05 -17.12
C MET A 169 9.49 -14.69 -16.93
N VAL A 170 9.03 -15.48 -17.90
CA VAL A 170 7.77 -16.24 -17.80
C VAL A 170 8.11 -17.72 -17.64
N LEU A 171 7.59 -18.37 -16.61
CA LEU A 171 7.70 -19.82 -16.44
C LEU A 171 6.31 -20.46 -16.51
N ASP A 172 6.08 -21.27 -17.55
CA ASP A 172 4.82 -22.00 -17.74
C ASP A 172 5.01 -23.50 -17.44
N ALA A 173 4.49 -23.91 -16.29
CA ALA A 173 4.45 -25.28 -15.79
C ALA A 173 3.11 -26.00 -16.11
N SER A 174 2.15 -25.33 -16.77
CA SER A 174 0.76 -25.79 -16.93
C SER A 174 0.55 -27.00 -17.85
N SER A 175 1.58 -27.43 -18.60
CA SER A 175 1.42 -28.43 -19.67
C SER A 175 1.14 -29.87 -19.22
N ASP A 176 1.29 -30.21 -17.94
CA ASP A 176 1.07 -31.58 -17.42
C ASP A 176 0.16 -31.68 -16.19
N GLY A 177 -0.36 -30.55 -15.68
CA GLY A 177 -1.29 -30.52 -14.55
C GLY A 177 -0.69 -30.95 -13.20
N VAL A 178 0.63 -30.96 -13.06
CA VAL A 178 1.31 -31.29 -11.80
C VAL A 178 1.69 -30.00 -11.07
N HIS A 179 1.11 -29.78 -9.88
CA HIS A 179 1.49 -28.73 -8.93
C HIS A 179 2.96 -28.91 -8.50
N ARG A 180 3.79 -27.86 -8.65
CA ARG A 180 5.26 -27.90 -8.47
C ARG A 180 5.77 -26.80 -7.54
N ARG A 181 6.98 -27.03 -6.99
CA ARG A 181 7.77 -26.07 -6.22
C ARG A 181 8.81 -25.36 -7.09
N VAL A 182 8.88 -24.04 -6.99
CA VAL A 182 9.91 -23.21 -7.63
C VAL A 182 10.64 -22.41 -6.54
N GLU A 183 11.97 -22.44 -6.57
CA GLU A 183 12.84 -21.62 -5.72
C GLU A 183 13.51 -20.53 -6.57
N ILE A 184 13.43 -19.27 -6.16
CA ILE A 184 13.90 -18.10 -6.90
C ILE A 184 14.91 -17.34 -6.03
N ASN A 185 16.12 -17.08 -6.54
CA ASN A 185 17.09 -16.25 -5.81
C ASN A 185 17.78 -15.27 -6.77
N ASN A 186 17.83 -13.99 -6.39
CA ASN A 186 18.47 -12.93 -7.14
C ASN A 186 17.92 -12.80 -8.59
N VAL A 187 16.61 -12.57 -8.73
CA VAL A 187 15.94 -12.37 -10.03
C VAL A 187 14.98 -11.18 -9.92
N GLY A 188 15.05 -10.23 -10.86
CA GLY A 188 14.30 -8.97 -10.74
C GLY A 188 12.79 -9.06 -10.96
N PHE A 189 12.33 -9.81 -11.97
CA PHE A 189 10.89 -9.92 -12.30
C PHE A 189 10.57 -11.31 -12.83
N ILE A 190 9.53 -11.95 -12.29
CA ILE A 190 9.05 -13.25 -12.78
C ILE A 190 7.52 -13.31 -12.82
N ALA A 191 6.97 -13.82 -13.92
CA ALA A 191 5.58 -14.27 -14.02
C ALA A 191 5.54 -15.80 -14.07
N LEU A 192 4.66 -16.42 -13.27
CA LEU A 192 4.57 -17.86 -13.11
C LEU A 192 3.18 -18.35 -13.52
N LYS A 193 3.12 -19.54 -14.12
CA LYS A 193 1.85 -20.19 -14.49
C LYS A 193 1.89 -21.68 -14.22
N GLY A 194 0.85 -22.22 -13.56
CA GLY A 194 0.73 -23.62 -13.20
C GLY A 194 1.73 -24.07 -12.13
N VAL A 195 2.20 -23.13 -11.29
CA VAL A 195 3.10 -23.39 -10.15
C VAL A 195 2.28 -23.32 -8.88
N ALA A 196 2.48 -24.21 -7.92
CA ALA A 196 1.66 -24.23 -6.70
C ALA A 196 2.41 -23.70 -5.47
N ASP A 197 3.73 -23.81 -5.48
CA ASP A 197 4.62 -23.49 -4.37
C ASP A 197 5.75 -22.63 -4.94
N ILE A 198 5.86 -21.39 -4.47
CA ILE A 198 6.83 -20.40 -4.94
C ILE A 198 7.59 -19.91 -3.72
N TYR A 199 8.90 -20.10 -3.71
CA TYR A 199 9.78 -19.68 -2.61
C TYR A 199 10.86 -18.78 -3.18
N GLY A 200 11.02 -17.58 -2.65
CA GLY A 200 12.16 -16.72 -2.97
C GLY A 200 13.12 -16.57 -1.80
N GLY A 201 14.41 -16.43 -2.12
CA GLY A 201 15.41 -15.90 -1.20
C GLY A 201 15.88 -14.52 -1.64
N ASN A 202 16.86 -13.97 -0.95
CA ASN A 202 17.25 -12.57 -1.10
C ASN A 202 17.52 -12.18 -2.58
N GLY A 203 16.84 -11.12 -3.03
CA GLY A 203 16.96 -10.45 -4.32
C GLY A 203 15.84 -10.76 -5.33
N ALA A 204 14.69 -11.26 -4.90
CA ALA A 204 13.55 -11.65 -5.76
C ALA A 204 12.39 -10.62 -5.70
N GLN A 205 12.49 -9.53 -6.45
CA GLN A 205 11.73 -8.30 -6.16
C GLN A 205 10.26 -8.27 -6.64
N PHE A 206 9.86 -9.10 -7.62
CA PHE A 206 8.52 -9.02 -8.20
C PHE A 206 8.02 -10.37 -8.72
N ILE A 207 6.89 -10.85 -8.18
CA ILE A 207 6.18 -12.07 -8.62
C ILE A 207 4.73 -11.79 -8.97
N VAL A 208 4.29 -12.35 -10.11
CA VAL A 208 2.87 -12.49 -10.47
C VAL A 208 2.58 -13.97 -10.73
N ALA A 209 1.67 -14.54 -9.94
CA ALA A 209 1.18 -15.90 -10.13
C ALA A 209 -0.05 -15.95 -11.07
N ASP A 210 -0.55 -17.15 -11.35
CA ASP A 210 -1.66 -17.36 -12.30
C ASP A 210 -3.01 -17.53 -11.60
N GLY A 211 -4.07 -17.81 -12.35
CA GLY A 211 -5.43 -17.95 -11.79
C GLY A 211 -5.74 -19.30 -11.11
N ALA A 212 -4.78 -19.91 -10.42
CA ALA A 212 -4.97 -21.12 -9.63
C ALA A 212 -4.49 -20.88 -8.19
N SER A 213 -4.96 -21.63 -7.18
CA SER A 213 -4.40 -21.49 -5.83
C SER A 213 -2.91 -21.80 -5.74
N GLN A 214 -2.11 -20.88 -5.18
CA GLN A 214 -0.69 -21.05 -4.89
C GLN A 214 -0.31 -20.65 -3.45
N ARG A 215 0.93 -21.01 -3.10
CA ARG A 215 1.63 -20.53 -1.92
C ARG A 215 2.90 -19.81 -2.37
N ILE A 216 2.98 -18.51 -2.11
CA ILE A 216 4.11 -17.63 -2.40
C ILE A 216 4.75 -17.22 -1.08
N VAL A 217 6.04 -17.49 -0.92
CA VAL A 217 6.81 -17.09 0.27
C VAL A 217 8.13 -16.46 -0.14
N MET A 218 8.36 -15.21 0.27
CA MET A 218 9.55 -14.44 -0.05
C MET A 218 10.51 -14.24 1.12
N GLY A 219 11.67 -13.67 0.79
CA GLY A 219 12.80 -13.50 1.68
C GLY A 219 12.64 -12.32 2.64
N ALA A 220 13.77 -11.67 2.92
CA ALA A 220 13.89 -10.54 3.85
C ALA A 220 14.15 -9.20 3.14
N ASP A 221 13.89 -9.12 1.84
CA ASP A 221 14.11 -7.93 1.02
C ASP A 221 12.76 -7.29 0.68
N ASP A 222 12.75 -6.01 0.27
CA ASP A 222 11.53 -5.34 -0.19
C ASP A 222 11.02 -6.00 -1.49
N ASP A 223 9.90 -6.72 -1.38
CA ASP A 223 9.35 -7.58 -2.41
C ASP A 223 7.92 -7.15 -2.79
N THR A 224 7.53 -7.34 -4.06
CA THR A 224 6.16 -7.15 -4.54
C THR A 224 5.59 -8.47 -5.03
N MET A 225 4.44 -8.87 -4.51
CA MET A 225 3.83 -10.17 -4.81
C MET A 225 2.35 -10.03 -5.17
N HIS A 226 1.92 -10.81 -6.16
CA HIS A 226 0.54 -10.92 -6.63
C HIS A 226 0.14 -12.39 -6.70
N GLY A 227 -0.88 -12.79 -5.94
CA GLY A 227 -1.50 -14.12 -5.96
C GLY A 227 -2.18 -14.43 -7.30
N GLY A 228 -2.69 -13.40 -7.98
CA GLY A 228 -3.34 -13.55 -9.26
C GLY A 228 -4.79 -13.99 -9.11
N GLY A 229 -5.07 -15.29 -9.05
CA GLY A 229 -6.43 -15.69 -8.69
C GLY A 229 -6.55 -17.12 -8.22
N GLY A 230 -7.64 -17.46 -7.56
CA GLY A 230 -7.72 -18.65 -6.71
C GLY A 230 -7.46 -18.27 -5.26
N ASP A 231 -7.66 -19.22 -4.34
CA ASP A 231 -7.42 -18.98 -2.91
C ASP A 231 -5.93 -19.19 -2.59
N ASP A 232 -5.19 -18.12 -2.30
CA ASP A 232 -3.74 -18.09 -2.23
C ASP A 232 -3.20 -17.89 -0.80
N TYR A 233 -1.93 -18.28 -0.61
CA TYR A 233 -1.12 -17.81 0.52
C TYR A 233 0.00 -16.94 -0.02
N VAL A 234 0.05 -15.67 0.37
CA VAL A 234 1.09 -14.72 -0.03
C VAL A 234 1.81 -14.23 1.22
N GLY A 235 3.13 -14.37 1.31
CA GLY A 235 3.82 -13.79 2.46
C GLY A 235 5.33 -13.67 2.35
N SER A 236 5.91 -12.93 3.27
CA SER A 236 7.34 -12.63 3.34
C SER A 236 7.89 -12.87 4.76
N LEU A 237 9.21 -12.82 4.89
CA LEU A 237 9.90 -12.94 6.18
C LEU A 237 10.33 -11.58 6.73
N GLY A 238 10.61 -10.62 5.85
CA GLY A 238 10.74 -9.20 6.16
C GLY A 238 11.12 -8.37 4.96
N GLY A 239 11.31 -7.06 5.16
CA GLY A 239 11.33 -6.09 4.07
C GLY A 239 10.16 -5.12 4.25
N ASN A 240 10.06 -4.09 3.43
CA ASN A 240 8.82 -3.34 3.30
C ASN A 240 8.14 -3.79 2.01
N ASP A 241 7.16 -4.66 2.15
CA ASP A 241 6.63 -5.46 1.06
C ASP A 241 5.29 -4.94 0.55
N GLU A 242 4.99 -5.24 -0.71
CA GLU A 242 3.69 -4.94 -1.33
C GLU A 242 3.02 -6.25 -1.75
N LEU A 243 2.04 -6.69 -0.95
CA LEU A 243 1.44 -8.02 -1.02
C LEU A 243 -0.01 -7.94 -1.48
N HIS A 244 -0.32 -8.57 -2.61
CA HIS A 244 -1.65 -8.58 -3.21
C HIS A 244 -2.20 -10.00 -3.32
N GLY A 245 -3.39 -10.25 -2.77
CA GLY A 245 -4.14 -11.50 -2.96
C GLY A 245 -4.74 -11.60 -4.37
N ASP A 246 -5.26 -10.47 -4.87
CA ASP A 246 -5.98 -10.35 -6.15
C ASP A 246 -7.36 -11.04 -6.15
N GLU A 247 -7.63 -12.07 -6.97
CA GLU A 247 -8.97 -12.70 -7.04
C GLU A 247 -9.08 -13.98 -6.19
N GLY A 248 -9.72 -14.00 -5.03
CA GLY A 248 -9.90 -15.24 -4.28
C GLY A 248 -10.09 -15.02 -2.79
N ASN A 249 -10.12 -16.10 -2.00
CA ASN A 249 -10.07 -15.97 -0.54
C ASN A 249 -8.64 -16.25 -0.09
N ASP A 250 -7.88 -15.19 0.16
CA ASP A 250 -6.45 -15.25 0.31
C ASP A 250 -6.02 -15.16 1.78
N THR A 251 -4.83 -15.66 2.06
CA THR A 251 -4.15 -15.46 3.34
C THR A 251 -2.83 -14.74 3.10
N ILE A 252 -2.72 -13.52 3.60
CA ILE A 252 -1.57 -12.63 3.38
C ILE A 252 -0.79 -12.45 4.69
N SER A 253 0.55 -12.49 4.64
CA SER A 253 1.44 -12.38 5.80
C SER A 253 2.68 -11.52 5.49
N GLY A 254 2.79 -10.31 6.05
CA GLY A 254 3.91 -9.37 5.82
C GLY A 254 5.23 -9.75 6.52
N GLY A 255 5.16 -10.10 7.79
CA GLY A 255 6.35 -10.53 8.53
C GLY A 255 7.03 -9.39 9.27
N ILE A 256 8.22 -8.94 8.85
CA ILE A 256 8.97 -7.88 9.54
C ILE A 256 9.24 -6.71 8.59
N GLY A 257 8.80 -5.53 8.97
CA GLY A 257 8.96 -4.27 8.25
C GLY A 257 7.60 -3.68 7.95
N ASN A 258 7.56 -2.58 7.21
CA ASN A 258 6.33 -1.83 7.00
C ASN A 258 5.68 -2.26 5.68
N ASP A 259 4.75 -3.19 5.77
CA ASP A 259 4.16 -3.88 4.64
C ASP A 259 2.82 -3.25 4.21
N THR A 260 2.51 -3.36 2.93
CA THR A 260 1.18 -3.04 2.38
C THR A 260 0.51 -4.33 1.92
N LEU A 261 -0.61 -4.67 2.55
CA LEU A 261 -1.38 -5.88 2.28
C LEU A 261 -2.72 -5.49 1.65
N ASP A 262 -2.96 -5.95 0.43
CA ASP A 262 -4.22 -5.79 -0.29
C ASP A 262 -4.84 -7.15 -0.57
N GLY A 263 -5.97 -7.44 0.08
CA GLY A 263 -6.71 -8.70 -0.13
C GLY A 263 -7.19 -8.86 -1.58
N GLY A 264 -7.47 -7.75 -2.27
CA GLY A 264 -8.11 -7.80 -3.57
C GLY A 264 -9.61 -8.06 -3.43
N THR A 265 -10.15 -9.03 -4.15
CA THR A 265 -11.57 -9.40 -4.09
C THR A 265 -11.74 -10.77 -3.46
N GLY A 266 -12.66 -10.90 -2.51
CA GLY A 266 -13.06 -12.18 -1.97
C GLY A 266 -13.33 -12.10 -0.49
N ILE A 267 -12.75 -13.00 0.31
CA ILE A 267 -12.80 -12.94 1.78
C ILE A 267 -11.41 -13.30 2.29
N ASP A 268 -10.66 -12.28 2.67
CA ASP A 268 -9.22 -12.44 2.90
C ASP A 268 -8.87 -12.42 4.37
N ILE A 269 -7.72 -13.01 4.71
CA ILE A 269 -7.13 -12.95 6.04
C ILE A 269 -5.75 -12.32 5.92
N MET A 270 -5.53 -11.18 6.57
CA MET A 270 -4.28 -10.43 6.48
C MET A 270 -3.60 -10.33 7.85
N TYR A 271 -2.31 -10.64 7.88
CA TYR A 271 -1.41 -10.50 9.02
C TYR A 271 -0.24 -9.60 8.63
N GLY A 272 -0.12 -8.41 9.20
CA GLY A 272 0.96 -7.45 8.94
C GLY A 272 2.26 -7.96 9.53
N GLY A 273 2.32 -8.04 10.86
CA GLY A 273 3.48 -8.51 11.59
C GLY A 273 4.21 -7.35 12.25
N GLU A 274 5.51 -7.47 12.51
CA GLU A 274 6.28 -6.39 13.16
C GLU A 274 6.54 -5.25 12.17
N GLY A 275 6.11 -4.04 12.46
CA GLY A 275 6.29 -2.86 11.63
C GLY A 275 5.03 -2.02 11.58
N ASP A 276 5.09 -0.84 10.96
CA ASP A 276 3.90 -0.01 10.76
C ASP A 276 3.25 -0.38 9.42
N ASP A 277 2.24 -1.25 9.46
CA ASP A 277 1.65 -1.89 8.29
C ASP A 277 0.41 -1.18 7.75
N THR A 278 0.08 -1.44 6.49
CA THR A 278 -1.13 -0.92 5.83
C THR A 278 -1.96 -2.05 5.23
N TYR A 279 -3.20 -2.20 5.72
CA TYR A 279 -4.21 -3.11 5.18
C TYR A 279 -5.17 -2.38 4.24
N ILE A 280 -5.47 -2.98 3.09
CA ILE A 280 -6.47 -2.50 2.15
C ILE A 280 -7.62 -3.51 2.11
N VAL A 281 -8.82 -3.03 2.42
CA VAL A 281 -10.03 -3.86 2.56
C VAL A 281 -11.11 -3.35 1.62
N ASP A 282 -11.67 -4.27 0.83
CA ASP A 282 -12.76 -4.00 -0.10
C ASP A 282 -14.11 -4.61 0.36
N THR A 283 -14.10 -5.52 1.34
CA THR A 283 -15.29 -6.15 1.89
C THR A 283 -15.26 -6.23 3.42
N ALA A 284 -16.43 -6.13 4.06
CA ALA A 284 -16.54 -6.23 5.52
C ALA A 284 -16.30 -7.66 6.05
N SER A 285 -16.14 -8.63 5.15
CA SER A 285 -15.84 -10.02 5.48
C SER A 285 -14.34 -10.26 5.66
N ASP A 286 -13.48 -9.37 5.16
CA ASP A 286 -12.03 -9.50 5.32
C ASP A 286 -11.65 -9.42 6.79
N GLN A 287 -10.64 -10.20 7.17
CA GLN A 287 -10.15 -10.31 8.52
C GLN A 287 -8.73 -9.76 8.60
N VAL A 288 -8.59 -8.62 9.29
CA VAL A 288 -7.28 -8.09 9.68
C VAL A 288 -6.94 -8.63 11.07
N ILE A 289 -5.77 -9.24 11.20
CA ILE A 289 -5.27 -9.79 12.45
C ILE A 289 -3.97 -9.09 12.82
N GLU A 290 -4.03 -8.37 13.93
CA GLU A 290 -2.91 -7.62 14.48
C GLU A 290 -2.62 -8.01 15.92
N TYR A 291 -1.35 -8.25 16.28
CA TYR A 291 -0.97 -8.44 17.68
C TYR A 291 -0.45 -7.15 18.31
N ARG A 292 -0.56 -7.11 19.64
CA ARG A 292 -0.23 -5.92 20.39
C ARG A 292 1.28 -5.66 20.40
N GLY A 293 1.66 -4.46 19.98
CA GLY A 293 3.04 -3.98 20.05
C GLY A 293 3.91 -4.41 18.87
N GLU A 294 3.28 -4.80 17.77
CA GLU A 294 3.96 -5.09 16.51
C GLU A 294 4.18 -3.82 15.67
N GLY A 295 3.34 -2.78 15.81
CA GLY A 295 3.63 -1.44 15.29
C GLY A 295 2.49 -0.46 15.52
N ILE A 296 2.37 0.54 14.64
CA ILE A 296 1.21 1.43 14.52
C ILE A 296 0.60 1.25 13.14
N ASP A 297 -0.50 0.50 13.07
CA ASP A 297 -0.99 -0.02 11.81
C ASP A 297 -2.16 0.79 11.26
N THR A 298 -2.36 0.71 9.94
CA THR A 298 -3.39 1.46 9.22
C THR A 298 -4.28 0.54 8.40
N LEU A 299 -5.59 0.59 8.67
CA LEU A 299 -6.59 -0.04 7.82
C LEU A 299 -7.25 1.00 6.90
N ARG A 300 -7.17 0.77 5.59
CA ARG A 300 -7.84 1.56 4.55
C ARG A 300 -9.00 0.75 4.00
N SER A 301 -10.23 1.18 4.28
CA SER A 301 -11.44 0.47 3.86
C SER A 301 -12.24 1.26 2.85
N SER A 302 -12.64 0.61 1.75
CA SER A 302 -13.62 1.19 0.80
C SER A 302 -15.08 0.98 1.24
N VAL A 303 -15.30 0.13 2.24
CA VAL A 303 -16.60 -0.24 2.83
C VAL A 303 -16.69 0.15 4.30
N SER A 304 -17.82 -0.16 4.95
CA SER A 304 -17.93 0.01 6.40
C SER A 304 -17.17 -1.09 7.13
N TYR A 305 -16.35 -0.73 8.12
CA TYR A 305 -15.44 -1.67 8.77
C TYR A 305 -15.30 -1.44 10.28
N MET A 306 -14.97 -2.50 11.02
CA MET A 306 -14.94 -2.55 12.47
C MET A 306 -13.65 -3.17 12.99
N LEU A 307 -12.90 -2.45 13.84
CA LEU A 307 -11.60 -2.87 14.34
C LEU A 307 -11.65 -3.80 15.57
N GLU A 308 -12.83 -4.22 16.06
CA GLU A 308 -13.03 -4.83 17.40
C GLU A 308 -12.10 -6.02 17.73
N ASN A 309 -11.64 -6.78 16.73
CA ASN A 309 -10.77 -7.94 16.92
C ASN A 309 -9.32 -7.72 16.51
N ALA A 310 -8.97 -6.53 16.03
CA ALA A 310 -7.63 -6.16 15.61
C ALA A 310 -7.06 -5.11 16.57
N ASN A 311 -5.75 -5.16 16.83
CA ASN A 311 -5.08 -4.12 17.61
C ASN A 311 -4.73 -2.87 16.77
N VAL A 312 -5.24 -2.76 15.54
CA VAL A 312 -5.01 -1.63 14.63
C VAL A 312 -5.36 -0.29 15.27
N GLU A 313 -4.47 0.69 15.12
CA GLU A 313 -4.62 2.05 15.64
C GLU A 313 -5.31 3.00 14.65
N ASN A 314 -5.05 2.89 13.34
CA ASN A 314 -5.57 3.85 12.36
C ASN A 314 -6.64 3.24 11.45
N LEU A 315 -7.77 3.93 11.27
CA LEU A 315 -8.79 3.59 10.26
C LEU A 315 -8.96 4.76 9.28
N VAL A 316 -8.92 4.47 7.98
CA VAL A 316 -9.19 5.45 6.91
C VAL A 316 -10.26 4.89 5.98
N LEU A 317 -11.37 5.62 5.83
CA LEU A 317 -12.43 5.25 4.87
C LEU A 317 -12.15 5.94 3.51
N THR A 318 -11.80 5.16 2.48
CA THR A 318 -11.31 5.68 1.18
C THR A 318 -12.31 5.53 0.03
N GLY A 319 -13.60 5.31 0.33
CA GLY A 319 -14.66 5.06 -0.66
C GLY A 319 -16.05 5.43 -0.17
N ASN A 320 -17.02 4.53 -0.34
CA ASN A 320 -18.40 4.71 0.13
C ASN A 320 -18.60 4.18 1.57
N GLY A 321 -17.53 3.96 2.31
CA GLY A 321 -17.57 3.52 3.70
C GLY A 321 -18.38 4.48 4.55
N ALA A 322 -19.63 4.10 4.86
CA ALA A 322 -20.55 4.94 5.61
C ALA A 322 -20.32 4.86 7.14
N TYR A 323 -19.69 3.78 7.63
CA TYR A 323 -19.47 3.54 9.05
C TYR A 323 -18.05 3.03 9.32
N GLY A 324 -17.34 3.66 10.25
CA GLY A 324 -16.08 3.18 10.81
C GLY A 324 -16.24 2.96 12.30
N TYR A 325 -15.80 1.81 12.80
CA TYR A 325 -15.81 1.49 14.22
C TYR A 325 -14.37 1.22 14.69
N GLY A 326 -13.94 1.93 15.71
CA GLY A 326 -12.68 1.74 16.41
C GLY A 326 -12.67 0.47 17.26
N ASN A 327 -11.90 0.47 18.33
CA ASN A 327 -11.76 -0.63 19.29
C ASN A 327 -11.61 -0.06 20.71
N GLY A 328 -10.87 -0.75 21.59
CA GLY A 328 -10.64 -0.31 22.97
C GLY A 328 -9.30 0.39 23.19
N VAL A 329 -8.55 0.69 22.13
CA VAL A 329 -7.27 1.43 22.18
C VAL A 329 -7.45 2.82 21.58
N ALA A 330 -6.44 3.69 21.72
CA ALA A 330 -6.49 5.02 21.12
C ALA A 330 -6.45 4.92 19.59
N ASN A 331 -7.58 5.19 18.93
CA ASN A 331 -7.71 5.11 17.49
C ASN A 331 -7.56 6.48 16.82
N ARG A 332 -6.99 6.49 15.62
CA ARG A 332 -6.94 7.64 14.72
C ARG A 332 -7.79 7.35 13.48
N MET A 333 -8.95 7.97 13.37
CA MET A 333 -9.98 7.60 12.39
C MET A 333 -10.29 8.75 11.42
N THR A 334 -10.16 8.49 10.12
CA THR A 334 -10.49 9.46 9.06
C THR A 334 -11.68 8.96 8.25
N ALA A 335 -12.75 9.75 8.21
CA ALA A 335 -13.94 9.46 7.43
C ALA A 335 -13.72 9.73 5.93
N SER A 336 -14.67 9.25 5.13
CA SER A 336 -14.73 9.54 3.69
C SER A 336 -15.39 10.90 3.43
N ASP A 337 -15.12 11.48 2.27
CA ASP A 337 -15.77 12.72 1.83
C ASP A 337 -17.29 12.58 1.53
N ALA A 338 -17.87 11.39 1.65
CA ALA A 338 -19.27 11.11 1.33
C ALA A 338 -20.26 11.30 2.51
N GLY A 339 -19.76 11.73 3.67
CA GLY A 339 -20.53 11.78 4.92
C GLY A 339 -20.59 10.42 5.58
N SER A 340 -19.96 10.30 6.74
CA SER A 340 -19.66 9.06 7.42
C SER A 340 -20.11 9.10 8.88
N VAL A 341 -20.12 7.92 9.50
CA VAL A 341 -20.32 7.77 10.95
C VAL A 341 -19.10 7.09 11.53
N LEU A 342 -18.42 7.74 12.46
CA LEU A 342 -17.27 7.17 13.16
C LEU A 342 -17.59 6.95 14.63
N TYR A 343 -17.24 5.77 15.14
CA TYR A 343 -17.34 5.41 16.56
C TYR A 343 -15.95 5.06 17.08
N GLY A 344 -15.38 5.85 17.99
CA GLY A 344 -14.09 5.55 18.65
C GLY A 344 -14.21 4.43 19.69
N TRP A 345 -15.31 4.44 20.45
CA TRP A 345 -15.63 3.55 21.58
C TRP A 345 -14.80 3.78 22.83
N GLY A 346 -13.61 3.20 22.95
CA GLY A 346 -12.83 3.29 24.16
C GLY A 346 -11.37 3.56 23.84
N GLY A 347 -10.74 4.45 24.58
CA GLY A 347 -9.42 4.94 24.22
C GLY A 347 -9.43 6.46 24.14
N ASN A 348 -8.28 7.07 23.92
CA ASN A 348 -8.21 8.51 23.68
C ASN A 348 -8.11 8.72 22.18
N ASP A 349 -9.26 8.84 21.54
CA ASP A 349 -9.38 8.73 20.10
C ASP A 349 -9.20 10.08 19.40
N THR A 350 -8.88 10.04 18.12
CA THR A 350 -8.94 11.23 17.26
C THR A 350 -9.69 10.93 15.97
N LEU A 351 -10.78 11.64 15.74
CA LEU A 351 -11.73 11.42 14.65
C LEU A 351 -11.80 12.66 13.74
N TRP A 352 -11.69 12.48 12.42
CA TRP A 352 -11.93 13.52 11.40
C TRP A 352 -13.12 13.16 10.53
N GLY A 353 -14.11 14.06 10.43
CA GLY A 353 -15.32 13.92 9.60
C GLY A 353 -15.07 14.16 8.11
N GLY A 354 -14.44 15.28 7.76
CA GLY A 354 -14.12 15.60 6.37
C GLY A 354 -14.94 16.79 5.89
N ALA A 355 -15.29 16.85 4.60
CA ALA A 355 -15.97 18.01 4.01
C ALA A 355 -17.51 17.88 3.93
N SER A 356 -18.06 16.74 4.36
CA SER A 356 -19.47 16.40 4.21
C SER A 356 -20.18 16.40 5.56
N ARG A 357 -21.47 16.04 5.59
CA ARG A 357 -22.16 15.90 6.87
C ARG A 357 -21.79 14.58 7.56
N ASP A 358 -21.09 14.69 8.68
CA ASP A 358 -20.58 13.56 9.44
C ASP A 358 -21.26 13.39 10.82
N ARG A 359 -21.10 12.20 11.40
CA ARG A 359 -21.46 11.90 12.79
C ARG A 359 -20.28 11.24 13.49
N LEU A 360 -19.72 11.90 14.50
CA LEU A 360 -18.55 11.43 15.22
C LEU A 360 -18.94 11.15 16.67
N TYR A 361 -18.57 9.98 17.17
CA TYR A 361 -18.75 9.57 18.57
C TYR A 361 -17.38 9.18 19.13
N GLY A 362 -16.87 9.92 20.12
CA GLY A 362 -15.62 9.60 20.82
C GLY A 362 -15.81 8.33 21.64
N GLY A 363 -16.68 8.39 22.64
CA GLY A 363 -17.05 7.26 23.46
C GLY A 363 -16.51 7.43 24.87
N SER A 364 -15.46 6.70 25.24
CA SER A 364 -14.86 6.76 26.57
C SER A 364 -13.36 6.99 26.49
N GLY A 365 -12.88 8.00 27.21
CA GLY A 365 -11.50 8.46 27.18
C GLY A 365 -11.46 9.94 26.80
N ASP A 366 -10.27 10.51 26.74
CA ASP A 366 -10.09 11.93 26.42
C ASP A 366 -9.92 12.10 24.90
N ASP A 367 -11.03 12.38 24.21
CA ASP A 367 -11.14 12.29 22.76
C ASP A 367 -10.93 13.63 22.03
N ARG A 368 -10.60 13.55 20.74
CA ARG A 368 -10.51 14.69 19.83
C ARG A 368 -11.37 14.48 18.59
N LEU A 369 -12.40 15.29 18.41
CA LEU A 369 -13.34 15.19 17.30
C LEU A 369 -13.28 16.46 16.44
N TYR A 370 -13.11 16.28 15.14
CA TYR A 370 -13.03 17.36 14.15
C TYR A 370 -14.07 17.11 13.04
N GLY A 371 -15.14 17.91 12.98
CA GLY A 371 -16.11 17.87 11.87
C GLY A 371 -15.45 18.33 10.56
N ASN A 372 -14.76 19.47 10.62
CA ASN A 372 -14.12 20.21 9.53
C ASN A 372 -15.10 20.99 8.67
N GLY A 373 -15.72 20.40 7.66
CA GLY A 373 -16.73 21.11 6.87
C GLY A 373 -17.96 20.25 6.75
N GLY A 374 -19.14 20.82 6.90
CA GLY A 374 -20.32 19.96 6.95
C GLY A 374 -21.46 20.59 7.72
N ASN A 375 -22.34 19.77 8.26
CA ASN A 375 -23.35 20.19 9.25
C ASN A 375 -23.39 19.07 10.27
N ASP A 376 -22.34 18.98 11.05
CA ASP A 376 -21.89 17.75 11.67
C ASP A 376 -22.56 17.51 13.02
N ARG A 377 -22.46 16.27 13.49
CA ARG A 377 -22.79 15.95 14.88
C ARG A 377 -21.63 15.30 15.57
N LEU A 378 -21.13 15.94 16.61
CA LEU A 378 -20.01 15.48 17.41
C LEU A 378 -20.51 15.18 18.82
N TYR A 379 -20.16 14.00 19.33
CA TYR A 379 -20.47 13.53 20.67
C TYR A 379 -19.17 13.07 21.34
N GLY A 380 -18.74 13.76 22.40
CA GLY A 380 -17.52 13.44 23.16
C GLY A 380 -17.67 12.13 23.90
N GLY A 381 -18.64 12.09 24.83
CA GLY A 381 -18.98 10.90 25.58
C GLY A 381 -18.53 11.03 27.03
N THR A 382 -17.63 10.17 27.51
CA THR A 382 -17.07 10.30 28.85
C THR A 382 -15.59 10.59 28.78
N GLY A 383 -15.11 11.61 29.47
CA GLY A 383 -13.69 11.98 29.48
C GLY A 383 -13.54 13.49 29.33
N LYS A 384 -12.33 13.96 29.07
CA LYS A 384 -12.09 15.38 28.77
C LYS A 384 -11.89 15.54 27.29
N ASP A 385 -12.95 15.90 26.61
CA ASP A 385 -13.00 15.86 25.17
C ASP A 385 -12.73 17.23 24.56
N ARG A 386 -12.21 17.21 23.33
CA ARG A 386 -12.07 18.38 22.49
C ARG A 386 -12.86 18.19 21.21
N LEU A 387 -13.91 18.99 21.04
CA LEU A 387 -14.78 18.97 19.87
C LEU A 387 -14.62 20.26 19.07
N GLU A 388 -14.47 20.14 17.76
CA GLU A 388 -14.38 21.25 16.81
C GLU A 388 -15.30 20.98 15.60
N GLY A 389 -16.38 21.74 15.46
CA GLY A 389 -17.35 21.60 14.37
C GLY A 389 -16.72 21.96 13.03
N GLY A 390 -16.20 23.19 12.93
CA GLY A 390 -15.53 23.69 11.74
C GLY A 390 -16.47 24.61 10.97
N THR A 391 -16.67 24.41 9.67
CA THR A 391 -17.61 25.22 8.89
C THR A 391 -18.97 24.55 8.76
N GLY A 392 -20.02 25.33 8.91
CA GLY A 392 -21.39 24.94 8.68
C GLY A 392 -22.22 25.01 9.96
N ARG A 393 -23.31 24.25 10.01
CA ARG A 393 -24.22 24.26 11.15
C ARG A 393 -24.08 22.96 11.92
N ASP A 394 -23.30 23.02 12.97
CA ASP A 394 -22.86 21.86 13.72
C ASP A 394 -23.64 21.69 15.03
N TYR A 395 -23.68 20.45 15.49
CA TYR A 395 -24.17 20.07 16.79
C TYR A 395 -23.03 19.41 17.57
N LEU A 396 -22.66 19.99 18.71
CA LEU A 396 -21.61 19.49 19.58
C LEU A 396 -22.20 19.15 20.95
N ALA A 397 -21.93 17.95 21.44
CA ALA A 397 -22.23 17.52 22.80
C ALA A 397 -20.96 16.97 23.46
N GLY A 398 -20.50 17.60 24.54
CA GLY A 398 -19.35 17.11 25.33
C GLY A 398 -19.73 15.88 26.16
N ASP A 399 -20.96 15.88 26.66
CA ASP A 399 -21.55 14.85 27.50
C ASP A 399 -20.97 14.84 28.93
N SER A 400 -20.03 13.97 29.29
CA SER A 400 -19.51 13.85 30.67
C SER A 400 -18.02 14.11 30.76
N GLY A 401 -17.66 15.18 31.46
CA GLY A 401 -16.31 15.53 31.86
C GLY A 401 -16.04 17.01 31.60
N ASN A 402 -14.77 17.41 31.55
CA ASN A 402 -14.44 18.82 31.41
C ASN A 402 -13.97 19.07 29.98
N ASP A 403 -14.86 19.58 29.16
CA ASP A 403 -14.70 19.54 27.72
C ASP A 403 -14.32 20.91 27.13
N ILE A 404 -13.76 20.89 25.94
CA ILE A 404 -13.51 22.09 25.13
C ILE A 404 -14.28 21.94 23.83
N LEU A 405 -15.30 22.79 23.64
CA LEU A 405 -16.20 22.75 22.50
C LEU A 405 -16.04 24.01 21.67
N LYS A 406 -15.81 23.86 20.37
CA LYS A 406 -15.68 24.96 19.42
C LYS A 406 -16.63 24.73 18.25
N GLY A 407 -17.64 25.59 18.10
CA GLY A 407 -18.56 25.54 16.95
C GLY A 407 -17.80 25.79 15.65
N GLY A 408 -17.23 26.99 15.54
CA GLY A 408 -16.43 27.37 14.38
C GLY A 408 -17.17 28.42 13.56
N ASP A 409 -17.26 28.23 12.25
CA ASP A 409 -18.03 29.12 11.39
C ASP A 409 -19.44 28.58 11.18
N GLY A 410 -20.48 29.31 11.60
CA GLY A 410 -21.85 29.06 11.18
C GLY A 410 -22.88 29.22 12.28
N HIS A 411 -23.83 28.30 12.43
CA HIS A 411 -24.98 28.52 13.33
C HIS A 411 -25.14 27.32 14.25
N ASP A 412 -24.27 27.25 15.24
CA ASP A 412 -23.99 26.01 15.94
C ASP A 412 -24.89 25.81 17.15
N THR A 413 -25.01 24.56 17.58
CA THR A 413 -25.68 24.18 18.81
C THR A 413 -24.72 23.38 19.65
N ILE A 414 -24.29 23.96 20.76
CA ILE A 414 -23.25 23.43 21.63
C ILE A 414 -23.84 23.15 23.02
N ASN A 415 -23.58 21.95 23.52
CA ASN A 415 -23.96 21.51 24.86
C ASN A 415 -22.73 20.90 25.56
N GLY A 416 -22.24 21.54 26.62
CA GLY A 416 -21.12 21.04 27.43
C GLY A 416 -21.49 19.71 28.09
N GLY A 417 -22.54 19.72 28.91
CA GLY A 417 -23.08 18.51 29.52
C GLY A 417 -22.85 18.53 31.02
N SER A 418 -22.00 17.65 31.54
CA SER A 418 -21.66 17.62 32.96
C SER A 418 -20.17 17.76 33.16
N GLY A 419 -19.76 18.67 34.03
CA GLY A 419 -18.36 19.00 34.30
C GLY A 419 -18.12 20.49 34.12
N ASN A 420 -16.87 20.91 34.03
CA ASN A 420 -16.54 22.32 33.88
C ASN A 420 -16.08 22.56 32.44
N ASP A 421 -16.98 23.05 31.61
CA ASP A 421 -16.77 23.09 30.16
C ASP A 421 -16.29 24.45 29.68
N VAL A 422 -15.58 24.47 28.55
CA VAL A 422 -15.17 25.69 27.86
C VAL A 422 -15.78 25.70 26.46
N ILE A 423 -16.67 26.66 26.22
CA ILE A 423 -17.49 26.74 25.03
C ILE A 423 -17.12 27.98 24.23
N TYR A 424 -16.78 27.79 22.96
CA TYR A 424 -16.58 28.81 21.94
C TYR A 424 -17.65 28.62 20.88
N GLY A 425 -18.56 29.60 20.72
CA GLY A 425 -19.53 29.58 19.62
C GLY A 425 -18.82 29.70 18.28
N GLY A 426 -18.07 30.80 18.12
CA GLY A 426 -17.33 31.09 16.91
C GLY A 426 -18.00 32.22 16.13
N THR A 427 -18.08 32.11 14.81
CA THR A 427 -18.80 33.09 13.98
C THR A 427 -20.22 32.64 13.73
N GLY A 428 -21.12 33.61 13.57
CA GLY A 428 -22.53 33.37 13.34
C GLY A 428 -23.37 33.35 14.62
N LYS A 429 -24.50 32.63 14.62
CA LYS A 429 -25.53 32.72 15.65
C LYS A 429 -25.65 31.38 16.34
N ASP A 430 -25.07 31.32 17.52
CA ASP A 430 -24.91 30.04 18.22
C ASP A 430 -25.88 29.90 19.38
N ILE A 431 -26.13 28.64 19.72
CA ILE A 431 -26.91 28.23 20.87
C ILE A 431 -25.96 27.49 21.80
N LEU A 432 -25.69 28.08 22.97
CA LEU A 432 -24.70 27.60 23.92
C LEU A 432 -25.40 27.14 25.20
N THR A 433 -25.12 25.92 25.62
CA THR A 433 -25.63 25.32 26.87
C THR A 433 -24.44 24.77 27.63
N GLY A 434 -24.22 25.24 28.86
CA GLY A 434 -23.12 24.75 29.71
C GLY A 434 -23.45 23.39 30.29
N GLY A 435 -24.64 23.29 30.90
CA GLY A 435 -25.11 22.09 31.58
C GLY A 435 -24.88 22.19 33.09
N THR A 436 -24.29 21.16 33.69
CA THR A 436 -24.00 21.15 35.14
C THR A 436 -22.52 21.33 35.39
N GLY A 437 -22.16 22.24 36.28
CA GLY A 437 -20.79 22.48 36.71
C GLY A 437 -20.45 23.96 36.54
N ARG A 438 -19.16 24.29 36.46
CA ARG A 438 -18.69 25.68 36.31
C ARG A 438 -18.23 25.90 34.88
N ASP A 439 -19.14 26.41 34.08
CA ASP A 439 -18.91 26.50 32.64
C ASP A 439 -18.37 27.86 32.24
N THR A 440 -17.62 27.89 31.15
CA THR A 440 -17.01 29.08 30.60
C THR A 440 -17.50 29.31 29.17
N PHE A 441 -18.21 30.41 28.96
CA PHE A 441 -18.62 30.86 27.62
C PHE A 441 -17.64 31.90 27.11
N VAL A 442 -16.93 31.61 26.03
CA VAL A 442 -15.85 32.46 25.50
C VAL A 442 -16.33 33.23 24.27
N PHE A 443 -16.11 34.54 24.29
CA PHE A 443 -16.35 35.45 23.17
C PHE A 443 -15.02 36.01 22.67
N ASP A 444 -14.55 35.46 21.54
CA ASP A 444 -13.26 35.77 20.90
C ASP A 444 -13.38 36.11 19.40
N THR A 445 -14.60 36.19 18.88
CA THR A 445 -14.89 36.55 17.48
C THR A 445 -15.36 38.00 17.33
N LYS A 446 -15.21 38.53 16.11
CA LYS A 446 -15.53 39.93 15.82
C LYS A 446 -17.03 40.22 16.02
N LEU A 447 -17.33 41.25 16.80
CA LEU A 447 -18.70 41.71 17.05
C LEU A 447 -19.39 42.23 15.77
N GLY A 448 -20.66 41.88 15.58
CA GLY A 448 -21.47 42.28 14.42
C GLY A 448 -22.96 42.43 14.73
N LYS A 449 -23.70 43.17 13.89
CA LYS A 449 -25.16 43.33 14.04
C LYS A 449 -25.88 42.14 13.41
N GLY A 450 -26.33 41.18 14.22
CA GLY A 450 -27.29 40.14 13.81
C GLY A 450 -26.87 38.70 14.11
N GLU A 451 -25.59 38.50 14.41
CA GLU A 451 -24.99 37.23 14.82
C GLU A 451 -24.83 37.28 16.34
N ILE A 452 -25.94 37.01 17.04
CA ILE A 452 -26.05 37.15 18.50
C ILE A 452 -26.25 35.76 19.09
N ASP A 453 -25.28 35.33 19.88
CA ASP A 453 -25.33 34.04 20.55
C ASP A 453 -26.36 34.01 21.66
N THR A 454 -26.88 32.82 21.92
CA THR A 454 -27.84 32.57 22.99
C THR A 454 -27.28 31.57 23.99
N ILE A 455 -27.00 32.03 25.20
CA ILE A 455 -26.66 31.18 26.34
C ILE A 455 -27.96 30.72 27.02
N ARG A 456 -28.21 29.42 27.07
CA ARG A 456 -29.51 28.87 27.48
C ARG A 456 -29.71 28.71 28.97
N ASP A 457 -28.64 28.42 29.71
CA ASP A 457 -28.76 27.92 31.07
C ASP A 457 -27.83 28.53 32.11
N PHE A 458 -27.12 29.62 31.76
CA PHE A 458 -26.19 30.35 32.61
C PHE A 458 -26.58 30.38 34.10
N ASN A 459 -25.68 29.92 34.95
CA ASN A 459 -25.77 29.94 36.40
C ASN A 459 -24.78 30.97 36.98
N PRO A 460 -25.23 32.13 37.50
CA PRO A 460 -24.34 33.18 38.01
C PRO A 460 -23.57 32.81 39.29
N TRP A 461 -23.81 31.63 39.86
CA TRP A 461 -23.04 31.14 41.00
C TRP A 461 -21.87 30.24 40.60
N GLU A 462 -21.84 29.79 39.35
CA GLU A 462 -20.92 28.75 38.88
C GLU A 462 -20.22 29.15 37.57
N ASP A 463 -20.96 29.73 36.62
CA ASP A 463 -20.51 29.97 35.27
C ASP A 463 -19.77 31.31 35.10
N THR A 464 -19.03 31.43 34.01
CA THR A 464 -18.26 32.62 33.67
C THR A 464 -18.38 32.94 32.18
N ILE A 465 -18.48 34.23 31.87
CA ILE A 465 -18.36 34.78 30.53
C ILE A 465 -16.93 35.31 30.36
N ARG A 466 -16.19 34.78 29.39
CA ARG A 466 -14.84 35.23 29.03
C ARG A 466 -14.88 36.14 27.81
N LEU A 467 -14.22 37.28 27.91
CA LEU A 467 -14.15 38.31 26.88
C LEU A 467 -12.69 38.47 26.42
N GLU A 468 -12.42 38.23 25.14
CA GLU A 468 -11.08 38.41 24.57
C GLU A 468 -10.79 39.90 24.37
N ASN A 469 -9.71 40.41 24.99
CA ASN A 469 -9.38 41.85 24.93
C ASN A 469 -9.07 42.34 23.50
N ALA A 470 -8.69 41.44 22.58
CA ALA A 470 -8.51 41.77 21.17
C ALA A 470 -9.83 42.10 20.44
N VAL A 471 -10.97 41.59 20.95
CA VAL A 471 -12.32 41.85 20.43
C VAL A 471 -12.99 42.97 21.20
N PHE A 472 -12.93 42.93 22.53
CA PHE A 472 -13.56 43.90 23.42
C PHE A 472 -12.56 45.02 23.77
N THR A 473 -12.23 45.86 22.80
CA THR A 473 -11.22 46.92 22.92
C THR A 473 -11.61 48.02 23.92
N ASN A 474 -10.79 48.28 24.94
CA ASN A 474 -11.11 49.19 26.07
C ASN A 474 -12.02 48.60 27.16
N ILE A 475 -12.21 47.27 27.19
CA ILE A 475 -12.95 46.58 28.27
C ILE A 475 -12.26 46.64 29.63
N GLY A 476 -10.93 46.80 29.66
CA GLY A 476 -10.14 46.88 30.88
C GLY A 476 -8.91 45.95 30.85
N PRO A 477 -8.13 45.89 31.94
CA PRO A 477 -7.00 44.97 32.06
C PRO A 477 -7.47 43.51 32.18
N LYS A 478 -6.57 42.56 31.88
CA LYS A 478 -6.83 41.13 32.11
C LYS A 478 -7.22 40.85 33.56
N GLY A 479 -8.22 40.00 33.76
CA GLY A 479 -8.82 39.70 35.07
C GLY A 479 -10.31 39.99 35.10
N HIS A 480 -10.88 40.19 36.29
CA HIS A 480 -12.30 40.50 36.41
C HIS A 480 -12.63 41.91 35.88
N LEU A 481 -13.86 42.05 35.39
CA LEU A 481 -14.40 43.33 34.95
C LEU A 481 -14.34 44.36 36.10
N ALA A 482 -14.02 45.61 35.78
CA ALA A 482 -13.98 46.67 36.79
C ALA A 482 -15.38 46.92 37.38
N TRP A 483 -15.47 47.23 38.68
CA TRP A 483 -16.74 47.40 39.39
C TRP A 483 -17.70 48.42 38.74
N ASN A 484 -17.15 49.49 38.17
CA ASN A 484 -17.90 50.56 37.50
C ASN A 484 -18.10 50.32 35.99
N ALA A 485 -17.66 49.19 35.44
CA ALA A 485 -17.76 48.88 34.01
C ALA A 485 -18.98 48.02 33.65
N PHE A 486 -19.87 47.74 34.61
CA PHE A 486 -21.06 46.91 34.42
C PHE A 486 -22.34 47.65 34.81
N HIS A 487 -23.32 47.64 33.90
CA HIS A 487 -24.61 48.31 34.06
C HIS A 487 -25.82 47.41 33.83
N TYR A 488 -26.85 47.56 34.66
CA TYR A 488 -28.17 46.98 34.43
C TYR A 488 -29.07 47.98 33.70
N GLY A 489 -29.39 47.72 32.45
CA GLY A 489 -30.21 48.61 31.65
C GLY A 489 -30.28 48.21 30.19
N THR A 490 -30.85 49.09 29.37
CA THR A 490 -30.89 48.90 27.92
C THR A 490 -29.83 49.71 27.18
N HIS A 491 -29.11 50.59 27.87
CA HIS A 491 -28.05 51.48 27.37
C HIS A 491 -27.07 51.77 28.50
N ALA A 492 -25.84 52.22 28.19
CA ALA A 492 -24.90 52.73 29.18
C ALA A 492 -25.47 53.93 29.94
N ALA A 493 -25.23 53.98 31.25
CA ALA A 493 -25.64 55.08 32.11
C ALA A 493 -24.55 56.15 32.26
N ASP A 494 -23.28 55.76 32.21
CA ASP A 494 -22.14 56.68 32.23
C ASP A 494 -20.95 56.18 31.41
N ALA A 495 -19.92 57.03 31.29
CA ALA A 495 -18.73 56.81 30.47
C ALA A 495 -17.84 55.64 30.89
N ASP A 496 -18.06 55.05 32.07
CA ASP A 496 -17.28 53.92 32.56
C ASP A 496 -17.93 52.57 32.20
N ASP A 497 -19.23 52.56 31.93
CA ASP A 497 -19.96 51.35 31.55
C ASP A 497 -19.39 50.74 30.25
N ARG A 498 -19.10 49.44 30.29
CA ARG A 498 -18.61 48.67 29.12
C ARG A 498 -19.52 47.52 28.78
N ILE A 499 -20.06 46.84 29.80
CA ILE A 499 -21.00 45.74 29.63
C ILE A 499 -22.35 46.17 30.19
N ILE A 500 -23.37 46.06 29.35
CA ILE A 500 -24.75 46.41 29.71
C ILE A 500 -25.59 45.16 29.61
N TYR A 501 -26.35 44.87 30.66
CA TYR A 501 -27.27 43.74 30.71
C TYR A 501 -28.71 44.21 30.87
N ASP A 502 -29.53 43.96 29.85
CA ASP A 502 -30.98 44.16 29.93
C ASP A 502 -31.62 42.94 30.56
N TRP A 503 -31.88 43.03 31.87
CA TRP A 503 -32.55 41.99 32.64
C TRP A 503 -33.82 41.45 31.99
N PHE A 504 -34.63 42.31 31.34
CA PHE A 504 -35.94 41.92 30.83
C PHE A 504 -35.86 41.13 29.52
N SER A 505 -34.90 41.45 28.65
CA SER A 505 -34.71 40.70 27.40
C SER A 505 -33.64 39.62 27.50
N GLY A 506 -32.77 39.70 28.52
CA GLY A 506 -31.57 38.90 28.67
C GLY A 506 -30.41 39.36 27.78
N ALA A 507 -30.54 40.48 27.07
CA ALA A 507 -29.54 40.94 26.12
C ALA A 507 -28.29 41.49 26.83
N LEU A 508 -27.12 41.11 26.32
CA LEU A 508 -25.81 41.63 26.71
C LEU A 508 -25.26 42.51 25.58
N TYR A 509 -24.94 43.75 25.93
CA TYR A 509 -24.37 44.73 25.03
C TYR A 509 -22.96 45.10 25.48
N TYR A 510 -22.11 45.37 24.49
CA TYR A 510 -20.81 45.97 24.65
C TYR A 510 -20.86 47.43 24.19
N ASP A 511 -20.41 48.33 25.05
CA ASP A 511 -20.22 49.75 24.75
C ASP A 511 -18.72 50.09 24.77
N GLU A 512 -18.15 50.30 23.59
CA GLU A 512 -16.72 50.57 23.43
C GLU A 512 -16.32 51.97 23.92
N ASP A 513 -17.20 52.97 23.78
CA ASP A 513 -16.92 54.36 24.12
C ASP A 513 -17.50 54.79 25.47
N GLY A 514 -18.42 54.00 26.03
CA GLY A 514 -19.12 54.25 27.29
C GLY A 514 -20.08 55.43 27.25
N ALA A 515 -20.19 56.15 26.13
CA ALA A 515 -21.00 57.35 26.05
C ALA A 515 -22.45 56.94 25.77
N GLY A 516 -23.27 56.86 26.83
CA GLY A 516 -24.70 56.62 26.76
C GLY A 516 -25.37 57.45 25.65
N GLY A 517 -25.60 56.82 24.49
CA GLY A 517 -26.13 57.49 23.30
C GLY A 517 -25.60 57.02 21.92
N ALA A 518 -24.46 56.30 21.84
CA ALA A 518 -23.93 55.73 20.59
C ALA A 518 -23.99 54.18 20.55
N ALA A 519 -23.53 53.58 19.45
CA ALA A 519 -23.90 52.24 18.97
C ALA A 519 -23.31 51.06 19.78
N GLN A 520 -23.84 50.83 20.99
CA GLN A 520 -23.61 49.57 21.70
C GLN A 520 -23.93 48.38 20.79
N VAL A 521 -23.13 47.33 20.89
CA VAL A 521 -23.26 46.12 20.07
C VAL A 521 -23.76 45.00 20.95
N GLN A 522 -24.92 44.44 20.62
CA GLN A 522 -25.37 43.21 21.26
C GLN A 522 -24.48 42.06 20.78
N PHE A 523 -23.86 41.35 21.71
CA PHE A 523 -23.00 40.20 21.40
C PHE A 523 -23.61 38.89 21.87
N ALA A 524 -24.44 38.92 22.92
CA ALA A 524 -25.05 37.73 23.46
C ALA A 524 -26.45 38.00 24.02
N ARG A 525 -27.16 36.92 24.30
CA ARG A 525 -28.38 36.90 25.08
C ARG A 525 -28.35 35.71 26.04
N ILE A 526 -28.83 35.92 27.27
CA ILE A 526 -29.08 34.83 28.23
C ILE A 526 -30.59 34.56 28.23
N ASP A 527 -31.01 33.33 27.94
CA ASP A 527 -32.43 32.96 27.85
C ASP A 527 -33.15 32.98 29.21
N LYS A 528 -32.39 32.89 30.30
CA LYS A 528 -32.91 32.99 31.67
C LYS A 528 -32.64 34.38 32.26
N HIS A 529 -33.58 34.85 33.08
CA HIS A 529 -33.39 36.05 33.90
C HIS A 529 -32.42 35.72 35.06
N VAL A 530 -31.19 36.24 35.00
CA VAL A 530 -30.11 35.91 35.95
C VAL A 530 -29.44 37.16 36.50
N PHE A 531 -29.10 37.15 37.80
CA PHE A 531 -28.42 38.27 38.44
C PHE A 531 -26.92 38.17 38.20
N LEU A 532 -26.44 38.95 37.22
CA LEU A 532 -25.04 39.08 36.90
C LEU A 532 -24.31 40.11 37.78
N THR A 533 -23.02 39.89 37.96
CA THR A 533 -22.08 40.78 38.63
C THR A 533 -20.80 40.85 37.82
N VAL A 534 -19.91 41.80 38.16
CA VAL A 534 -18.60 41.91 37.53
C VAL A 534 -17.71 40.67 37.69
N ASN A 535 -18.01 39.79 38.65
CA ASN A 535 -17.24 38.56 38.87
C ASN A 535 -17.59 37.48 37.84
N ASP A 536 -18.75 37.57 37.20
CA ASP A 536 -19.19 36.63 36.16
C ASP A 536 -18.49 36.89 34.83
N PHE A 537 -17.73 37.99 34.73
CA PHE A 537 -16.98 38.38 33.55
C PHE A 537 -15.46 38.31 33.82
N VAL A 538 -14.73 37.69 32.90
CA VAL A 538 -13.26 37.60 32.92
C VAL A 538 -12.70 38.05 31.57
N ILE A 539 -11.77 39.00 31.61
CA ILE A 539 -11.04 39.55 30.48
C ILE A 539 -9.74 38.77 30.32
N ILE A 540 -9.47 38.28 29.11
CA ILE A 540 -8.28 37.47 28.79
C ILE A 540 -7.34 38.12 27.77
#